data_AF-A0A2P4SAK1-F1
#
_entry.id   AF-A0A2P4SAK1-F1
#
_cell.length_a   1.000
_cell.length_b   1.000
_cell.length_c   1.000
_cell.angle_alpha   90.00
_cell.angle_beta   90.00
_cell.angle_gamma   90.00
#
_symmetry.space_group_name_H-M   'P 1'
#
loop_
_entity.id
_entity.type
_entity.pdbx_description
1 polymer ?
#
loop_
_entity_poly.entity_id
_entity_poly.type
_entity_poly.pdbx_seq_one_letter_code
_entity_poly.pdbx_strand_id
1 'polypeptide(L)'
;RGRAEVGALVSACRAAGVTDLLVLHETRGQPAHHSDNVLVPVSQVGTILKHLFPVPRPQTRRVVTFANEDDVILVRNHVYRRQGKTVELEEVGPRFQLRPYLIRLGTLEQGDAADVEWRWHPYTTTAPKRHLLSLT
;
A
#
# COMPACT_ATOMS: atom_id res chain seq x y z
N ARG A 1 10.48 2.68 -20.82
CA ARG A 1 11.50 2.20 -21.79
C ARG A 1 11.83 0.75 -21.43
N GLY A 2 11.64 -0.19 -22.35
CA GLY A 2 11.83 -1.63 -22.14
C GLY A 2 10.56 -2.40 -22.50
N ARG A 3 10.58 -3.17 -23.60
CA ARG A 3 9.49 -4.06 -24.00
C ARG A 3 9.68 -5.38 -23.23
N ALA A 4 9.40 -5.35 -21.93
CA ALA A 4 9.37 -6.56 -21.11
C ALA A 4 7.92 -7.05 -21.05
N GLU A 5 7.67 -8.26 -21.54
CA GLU A 5 6.38 -8.91 -21.33
C GLU A 5 6.19 -9.22 -19.84
N VAL A 6 4.98 -9.02 -19.33
CA VAL A 6 4.66 -9.17 -17.90
C VAL A 6 5.09 -10.54 -17.37
N GLY A 7 4.88 -11.61 -18.15
CA GLY A 7 5.32 -12.96 -17.77
C GLY A 7 6.83 -13.11 -17.65
N ALA A 8 7.61 -12.44 -18.50
CA ALA A 8 9.07 -12.46 -18.41
C ALA A 8 9.56 -11.72 -17.15
N LEU A 9 8.90 -10.62 -16.78
CA LEU A 9 9.21 -9.87 -15.56
C LEU A 9 8.90 -10.71 -14.30
N VAL A 10 7.73 -11.35 -14.24
CA VAL A 10 7.35 -12.21 -13.11
C VAL A 10 8.29 -13.41 -13.00
N SER A 11 8.65 -14.03 -14.12
CA SER A 11 9.61 -15.14 -14.16
C SER A 11 10.99 -14.72 -13.64
N ALA A 12 11.48 -13.54 -14.05
CA ALA A 12 12.76 -13.02 -13.58
C ALA A 12 12.73 -12.67 -12.08
N CYS A 13 11.66 -12.07 -11.58
CA CYS A 13 11.47 -11.80 -10.15
C CYS A 13 11.48 -13.10 -9.33
N ARG A 14 10.77 -14.12 -9.80
CA ARG A 14 10.75 -15.45 -9.14
C ARG A 14 12.14 -16.08 -9.11
N ALA A 15 12.88 -16.05 -10.23
CA ALA A 15 14.23 -16.57 -10.31
C ALA A 15 15.22 -15.81 -9.41
N ALA A 16 14.99 -14.51 -9.21
CA ALA A 16 15.78 -13.66 -8.31
C ALA A 16 15.37 -13.78 -6.83
N GLY A 17 14.35 -14.60 -6.49
CA GLY A 17 13.85 -14.73 -5.13
C GLY A 17 13.11 -13.49 -4.62
N VAL A 18 12.62 -12.64 -5.52
CA VAL A 18 11.83 -11.46 -5.17
C VAL A 18 10.44 -11.89 -4.73
N THR A 19 10.01 -11.46 -3.55
CA THR A 19 8.73 -11.82 -2.94
C THR A 19 7.57 -11.02 -3.50
N ASP A 20 7.81 -9.74 -3.81
CA ASP A 20 6.75 -8.78 -4.13
C ASP A 20 7.13 -7.92 -5.36
N LEU A 21 6.17 -7.73 -6.26
CA LEU A 21 6.31 -6.88 -7.45
C LEU A 21 5.34 -5.71 -7.38
N LEU A 22 5.86 -4.49 -7.22
CA LEU A 22 5.05 -3.26 -7.26
C LEU A 22 5.15 -2.62 -8.65
N VAL A 23 4.03 -2.58 -9.37
CA VAL A 23 3.91 -1.88 -10.66
C VAL A 23 3.25 -0.52 -10.43
N LEU A 24 3.95 0.56 -10.77
CA LEU A 24 3.43 1.92 -10.68
C LEU A 24 3.01 2.41 -12.07
N HIS A 25 1.78 2.90 -12.18
CA HIS A 25 1.29 3.59 -13.37
C HIS A 25 1.14 5.09 -13.06
N GLU A 26 1.74 5.95 -13.87
CA GLU A 26 1.68 7.41 -13.68
C GLU A 26 0.63 8.04 -14.60
N THR A 27 -0.29 8.82 -14.02
CA THR A 27 -1.19 9.71 -14.75
C THR A 27 -0.94 11.13 -14.21
N ARG A 28 -0.64 12.08 -15.10
CA ARG A 28 -0.16 13.46 -14.83
C ARG A 28 -0.64 14.05 -13.49
N GLY A 29 0.33 14.35 -12.62
CA GLY A 29 0.15 14.40 -11.18
C GLY A 29 -0.56 15.59 -10.55
N GLN A 30 -1.03 15.34 -9.33
CA GLN A 30 -1.03 16.25 -8.17
C GLN A 30 -1.50 15.49 -6.91
N PRO A 31 -0.78 15.52 -5.77
CA PRO A 31 -1.31 15.06 -4.49
C PRO A 31 -1.47 16.21 -3.48
N ALA A 32 -2.61 16.26 -2.76
CA ALA A 32 -2.90 17.26 -1.72
C ALA A 32 -3.26 16.63 -0.34
N HIS A 33 -2.70 17.26 0.72
CA HIS A 33 -2.85 17.27 2.21
C HIS A 33 -3.84 16.32 2.94
N HIS A 34 -3.45 15.53 3.98
CA HIS A 34 -3.19 15.76 5.45
C HIS A 34 -4.51 15.78 6.27
N SER A 35 -4.81 14.83 7.17
CA SER A 35 -4.30 14.72 8.57
C SER A 35 -4.72 13.43 9.32
N ASP A 36 -3.83 12.95 10.19
CA ASP A 36 -3.94 12.04 11.36
C ASP A 36 -5.20 11.18 11.63
N ASN A 37 -5.02 9.84 11.61
CA ASN A 37 -5.38 8.96 12.74
C ASN A 37 -4.83 7.52 12.61
N VAL A 38 -4.84 6.84 13.76
CA VAL A 38 -4.05 5.69 14.23
C VAL A 38 -4.42 4.31 13.64
N LEU A 39 -3.39 3.45 13.57
CA LEU A 39 -3.37 1.97 13.40
C LEU A 39 -4.70 1.31 12.96
N VAL A 40 -4.81 1.02 11.67
CA VAL A 40 -5.90 0.20 11.13
C VAL A 40 -5.66 -1.27 11.52
N PRO A 41 -6.60 -1.93 12.22
CA PRO A 41 -6.50 -3.35 12.51
C PRO A 41 -6.75 -4.17 11.24
N VAL A 42 -5.85 -5.10 10.96
CA VAL A 42 -6.08 -6.42 10.35
C VAL A 42 -7.08 -6.48 9.17
N SER A 43 -6.99 -5.58 8.19
CA SER A 43 -7.52 -5.89 6.85
C SER A 43 -6.48 -6.73 6.09
N GLN A 44 -6.94 -7.56 5.15
CA GLN A 44 -6.04 -8.31 4.27
C GLN A 44 -5.05 -7.38 3.55
N VAL A 45 -5.51 -6.17 3.18
CA VAL A 45 -4.66 -5.10 2.64
C VAL A 45 -3.55 -4.71 3.62
N GLY A 46 -3.86 -4.55 4.91
CA GLY A 46 -2.83 -4.30 5.93
C GLY A 46 -1.82 -5.44 6.05
N THR A 47 -2.26 -6.69 5.88
CA THR A 47 -1.37 -7.85 5.85
C THR A 47 -0.49 -7.86 4.60
N ILE A 48 -0.98 -7.46 3.44
CA ILE A 48 -0.16 -7.34 2.23
C ILE A 48 0.87 -6.21 2.41
N LEU A 49 0.41 -5.02 2.83
CA LEU A 49 1.25 -3.83 2.96
C LEU A 49 2.38 -3.98 3.98
N LYS A 50 2.16 -4.68 5.11
CA LYS A 50 3.22 -4.90 6.11
C LYS A 50 4.34 -5.80 5.60
N HIS A 51 4.06 -6.74 4.69
CA HIS A 51 5.07 -7.67 4.16
C HIS A 51 5.90 -7.07 3.02
N LEU A 52 5.49 -5.94 2.45
CA LEU A 52 6.33 -5.16 1.53
C LEU A 52 7.59 -4.59 2.18
N PHE A 53 7.65 -4.56 3.51
CA PHE A 53 8.77 -4.02 4.26
C PHE A 53 9.45 -5.12 5.09
N PRO A 54 10.79 -5.16 5.11
CA PRO A 54 11.50 -6.09 5.97
C PRO A 54 11.23 -5.77 7.44
N VAL A 55 11.26 -6.80 8.29
CA VAL A 55 11.08 -6.64 9.73
C VAL A 55 12.12 -5.64 10.28
N PRO A 56 11.70 -4.54 10.91
CA PRO A 56 12.63 -3.52 11.37
C PRO A 56 13.48 -4.04 12.53
N ARG A 57 14.76 -3.63 12.56
CA ARG A 57 15.62 -3.92 13.72
C ARG A 57 15.18 -3.09 14.93
N PRO A 58 15.37 -3.55 16.17
CA PRO A 58 14.93 -2.83 17.37
C PRO A 58 15.49 -1.40 17.50
N GLN A 59 16.66 -1.10 16.95
CA GLN A 59 17.28 0.24 16.98
C GLN A 59 16.89 1.14 15.79
N THR A 60 15.95 0.69 14.94
CA THR A 60 15.55 1.43 13.74
C THR A 60 14.74 2.67 14.12
N ARG A 61 15.12 3.82 13.56
CA ARG A 61 14.44 5.11 13.78
C ARG A 61 13.43 5.48 12.71
N ARG A 62 13.21 4.61 11.74
CA ARG A 62 12.31 4.83 10.61
C ARG A 62 10.94 4.22 10.90
N VAL A 63 9.89 4.98 10.64
CA VAL A 63 8.49 4.55 10.78
C VAL A 63 7.75 4.87 9.49
N VAL A 64 7.04 3.87 8.96
CA VAL A 64 6.11 4.05 7.84
C VAL A 64 4.71 4.02 8.42
N THR A 65 3.96 5.09 8.19
CA THR A 65 2.58 5.25 8.64
C THR A 65 1.64 4.92 7.49
N PHE A 66 0.69 4.01 7.76
CA PHE A 66 -0.47 3.74 6.92
C PHE A 66 -1.70 4.23 7.68
N ALA A 67 -2.28 5.35 7.25
CA ALA A 67 -3.51 5.89 7.82
C ALA A 67 -4.64 5.69 6.82
N ASN A 68 -5.80 5.21 7.27
CA ASN A 68 -6.98 5.07 6.41
C ASN A 68 -7.91 6.26 6.64
N GLU A 69 -8.17 7.03 5.59
CA GLU A 69 -9.10 8.16 5.56
C GLU A 69 -10.06 7.95 4.39
N ASP A 70 -11.34 7.68 4.68
CA ASP A 70 -12.39 7.45 3.68
C ASP A 70 -12.03 6.45 2.55
N ASP A 71 -11.54 5.27 2.94
CA ASP A 71 -11.05 4.20 2.05
C ASP A 71 -9.82 4.57 1.20
N VAL A 72 -9.15 5.67 1.56
CA VAL A 72 -7.87 6.08 1.02
C VAL A 72 -6.79 5.85 2.07
N ILE A 73 -5.83 4.99 1.74
CA ILE A 73 -4.67 4.71 2.57
C ILE A 73 -3.61 5.78 2.29
N LEU A 74 -3.45 6.71 3.22
CA LEU A 74 -2.36 7.66 3.25
C LEU A 74 -1.09 6.97 3.71
N VAL A 75 -0.06 6.97 2.86
CA VAL A 75 1.26 6.44 3.19
C VAL A 75 2.22 7.59 3.42
N ARG A 76 2.84 7.61 4.59
CA ARG A 76 3.89 8.57 4.94
C ARG A 76 5.07 7.81 5.53
N ASN A 77 6.27 8.28 5.27
CA ASN A 77 7.48 7.69 5.83
C ASN A 77 8.20 8.76 6.64
N HIS A 78 8.50 8.46 7.90
CA HIS A 78 9.14 9.38 8.82
C HIS A 78 10.37 8.74 9.46
N VAL A 79 11.33 9.57 9.83
CA VAL A 79 12.40 9.22 10.76
C VAL A 79 12.14 9.96 12.06
N TYR A 80 12.10 9.24 13.17
CA TYR A 80 11.92 9.84 14.47
C TYR A 80 13.27 10.10 15.15
N ARG A 81 13.40 11.27 15.76
CA ARG A 81 14.53 11.64 16.63
C ARG A 81 13.97 11.86 18.02
N ARG A 82 14.47 11.10 18.99
CA ARG A 82 14.09 11.26 20.39
C ARG A 82 15.01 12.30 21.03
N GLN A 83 14.47 13.45 21.41
CA GLN A 83 15.14 14.46 22.22
C GLN A 83 14.55 14.42 23.63
N GLY A 84 15.18 13.66 24.52
CA GLY A 84 14.72 13.50 25.91
C GLY A 84 13.32 12.88 26.02
N LYS A 85 12.34 13.67 26.46
CA LYS A 85 10.93 13.27 26.60
C LYS A 85 10.10 13.48 25.33
N THR A 86 10.59 14.25 24.38
CA THR A 86 9.86 14.59 23.15
C THR A 86 10.38 13.76 21.98
N VAL A 87 9.47 13.34 21.10
CA VAL A 87 9.80 12.67 19.85
C VAL A 87 9.49 13.62 18.70
N GLU A 88 10.51 13.94 17.92
CA GLU A 88 10.39 14.74 16.71
C GLU A 88 10.32 13.79 15.51
N LEU A 89 9.40 14.04 14.58
CA LEU A 89 9.25 13.28 13.34
C LEU A 89 9.71 14.13 12.16
N GLU A 90 10.59 13.58 11.35
CA GLU A 90 11.03 14.17 10.09
C GLU A 90 10.50 13.32 8.94
N GLU A 91 9.71 13.91 8.04
CA GLU A 91 9.20 13.19 6.88
C GLU A 91 10.32 12.94 5.86
N VAL A 92 10.41 11.71 5.35
CA VAL A 92 11.44 11.27 4.41
C VAL A 92 10.80 10.58 3.22
N GLY A 93 11.07 11.08 2.01
CA GLY A 93 10.66 10.43 0.77
C GLY A 93 9.23 10.81 0.30
N PRO A 94 8.68 10.06 -0.65
CA PRO A 94 7.43 10.43 -1.32
C PRO A 94 6.18 10.22 -0.44
N ARG A 95 5.18 11.07 -0.67
CA ARG A 95 3.83 10.95 -0.12
C ARG A 95 2.96 10.17 -1.10
N PHE A 96 2.29 9.14 -0.63
CA PHE A 96 1.31 8.42 -1.42
C PHE A 96 -0.08 8.48 -0.81
N GLN A 97 -1.07 8.38 -1.69
CA GLN A 97 -2.44 8.06 -1.37
C GLN A 97 -2.79 6.83 -2.19
N LEU A 98 -3.19 5.75 -1.54
CA LEU A 98 -3.50 4.48 -2.17
C LEU A 98 -4.97 4.19 -1.98
N ARG A 99 -5.69 3.89 -3.06
CA ARG A 99 -7.05 3.38 -2.99
C ARG A 99 -7.07 1.96 -3.56
N PRO A 100 -7.22 0.92 -2.72
CA PRO A 100 -7.34 -0.45 -3.21
C PRO A 100 -8.54 -0.57 -4.15
N TYR A 101 -8.31 -1.16 -5.33
CA TYR A 101 -9.36 -1.38 -6.34
C TYR A 101 -9.74 -2.86 -6.48
N LEU A 102 -8.76 -3.76 -6.38
CA LEU A 102 -8.91 -5.16 -6.69
C LEU A 102 -7.86 -5.98 -5.92
N ILE A 103 -8.29 -7.10 -5.36
CA ILE A 103 -7.44 -8.13 -4.76
C ILE A 103 -7.74 -9.44 -5.50
N ARG A 104 -6.70 -10.03 -6.10
CA ARG A 104 -6.75 -11.32 -6.78
C ARG A 104 -5.86 -12.32 -6.05
N LEU A 105 -6.31 -13.56 -5.96
CA LEU A 105 -5.55 -14.68 -5.43
C LEU A 105 -4.68 -15.30 -6.54
N GLY A 106 -3.70 -14.54 -7.01
CA GLY A 106 -2.80 -14.99 -8.07
C GLY A 106 -1.71 -13.97 -8.41
N THR A 107 -0.74 -14.39 -9.22
CA THR A 107 0.32 -13.52 -9.73
C THR A 107 -0.18 -12.65 -10.88
N LEU A 108 0.57 -11.59 -11.18
CA LEU A 108 0.21 -10.64 -12.24
C LEU A 108 0.06 -11.30 -13.62
N GLU A 109 0.78 -12.40 -13.86
CA GLU A 109 0.75 -13.16 -15.13
C GLU A 109 -0.55 -13.93 -15.35
N GLN A 110 -1.20 -14.37 -14.26
CA GLN A 110 -2.46 -15.10 -14.32
C GLN A 110 -3.62 -14.20 -14.71
N GLY A 111 -3.47 -12.88 -14.55
CA GLY A 111 -4.41 -11.88 -15.06
C GLY A 111 -5.84 -12.20 -14.62
N ASP A 112 -6.74 -12.34 -15.60
CA ASP A 112 -8.17 -12.59 -15.38
C ASP A 112 -8.51 -14.05 -15.05
N ALA A 113 -7.55 -14.97 -15.15
CA ALA A 113 -7.73 -16.35 -14.73
C ALA A 113 -7.59 -16.55 -13.21
N ALA A 114 -7.08 -15.54 -12.48
CA ALA A 114 -6.98 -15.58 -11.03
C ALA A 114 -8.28 -15.18 -10.35
N ASP A 115 -8.65 -15.90 -9.29
CA ASP A 115 -9.86 -15.64 -8.52
C ASP A 115 -9.83 -14.25 -7.88
N VAL A 116 -10.94 -13.52 -8.00
CA VAL A 116 -11.10 -12.20 -7.39
C VAL A 116 -11.62 -12.39 -5.97
N GLU A 117 -10.78 -12.07 -5.00
CA GLU A 117 -11.17 -12.09 -3.58
C GLU A 117 -11.98 -10.84 -3.21
N TRP A 118 -11.55 -9.69 -3.71
CA TRP A 118 -12.23 -8.44 -3.42
C TRP A 118 -12.12 -7.46 -4.58
N ARG A 119 -13.19 -6.70 -4.83
CA ARG A 119 -13.22 -5.65 -5.86
C ARG A 119 -14.02 -4.46 -5.39
N TRP A 120 -13.53 -3.27 -5.73
CA TRP A 120 -14.29 -2.05 -5.56
C TRP A 120 -15.42 -1.96 -6.60
N HIS A 121 -16.66 -1.77 -6.13
CA HIS A 121 -17.86 -1.65 -6.96
C HIS A 121 -18.45 -0.22 -6.90
N PRO A 122 -17.88 0.76 -7.63
CA PRO A 122 -18.28 2.16 -7.55
C PRO A 122 -19.69 2.45 -8.06
N TYR A 123 -20.17 1.65 -9.01
CA TYR A 123 -21.44 1.89 -9.71
C TYR A 123 -22.61 1.13 -9.09
N THR A 124 -22.62 1.02 -7.75
CA THR A 124 -23.75 0.44 -7.01
C THR A 124 -24.42 1.53 -6.18
N THR A 125 -25.75 1.47 -6.03
CA THR A 125 -26.53 2.49 -5.31
C THR A 125 -26.07 2.68 -3.85
N THR A 126 -25.44 1.64 -3.27
CA THR A 126 -24.89 1.66 -1.91
C THR A 126 -23.41 2.02 -1.84
N ALA A 127 -22.72 2.15 -2.98
CA ALA A 127 -21.29 2.48 -3.04
C ALA A 127 -20.88 3.70 -2.19
N PRO A 128 -21.58 4.85 -2.22
CA PRO A 128 -21.16 6.03 -1.44
C PRO A 128 -21.38 5.89 0.07
N LYS A 129 -22.08 4.84 0.53
CA LYS A 129 -22.40 4.61 1.95
C LYS A 129 -21.56 3.51 2.59
N ARG A 130 -20.68 2.86 1.82
CA ARG A 130 -19.87 1.73 2.30
C ARG A 130 -18.46 2.22 2.57
N HIS A 131 -18.06 2.19 3.84
CA HIS A 131 -16.66 2.22 4.22
C HIS A 131 -16.11 0.78 4.08
N LEU A 132 -15.18 0.60 3.16
CA LEU A 132 -14.69 -0.72 2.73
C LEU A 132 -13.42 -1.15 3.46
N LEU A 133 -12.65 -0.18 3.98
CA LEU A 133 -11.41 -0.40 4.73
C LEU A 133 -11.55 -0.09 6.22
N SER A 134 -12.67 0.48 6.66
CA SER A 134 -12.99 0.53 8.09
C SER A 134 -13.66 -0.78 8.52
N LEU A 135 -13.06 -1.50 9.46
CA LEU A 135 -13.79 -2.52 10.19
C LEU A 135 -14.82 -1.83 11.10
N THR A 136 -16.04 -2.33 11.09
CA THR A 136 -16.99 -2.17 12.20
C THR A 136 -16.35 -2.62 13.51
#